data_AF-A0A8J2S8Q5-F1
#
_entry.id   AF-A0A8J2S8Q5-F1
#
_cell.length_a   1.000
_cell.length_b   1.000
_cell.length_c   1.000
_cell.angle_alpha   90.00
_cell.angle_beta   90.00
_cell.angle_gamma   90.00
#
_symmetry.space_group_name_H-M   'P 1'
#
loop_
_entity.id
_entity.type
_entity.pdbx_description
1 polymer ?
#
loop_
_entity_poly.entity_id
_entity_poly.type
_entity_poly.pdbx_seq_one_letter_code
_entity_poly.pdbx_strand_id
1 'polypeptide(L)'
;MILTTCAACAAPLAHNAPRCVRCWTRYCDATCQHDHWRRGHKQMCKKIHRGGNAEQYNANKKYKEANRFIAALNLSVSLMHNFEHAEACVLTRKTISAAVLELGEDHETTLLLRHQLCQGLIRGGAQTRDDIADALESIIDAFKRFQRVFG
;
A
#
# COMPACT_ATOMS: atom_id res chain seq x y z
N MET A 1 4.88 1.71 -28.10
CA MET A 1 4.85 2.40 -26.79
C MET A 1 6.27 2.42 -26.26
N ILE A 2 6.88 3.60 -26.09
CA ILE A 2 8.24 3.71 -25.54
C ILE A 2 8.13 3.46 -24.05
N LEU A 3 8.65 2.33 -23.57
CA LEU A 3 8.77 2.10 -22.13
C LEU A 3 9.79 3.10 -21.56
N THR A 4 9.30 4.05 -20.76
CA THR A 4 10.09 5.06 -20.05
C THR A 4 10.55 4.57 -18.67
N THR A 5 10.20 3.34 -18.28
CA THR A 5 10.54 2.77 -16.97
C THR A 5 11.09 1.35 -17.07
N CYS A 6 11.94 1.00 -16.10
CA CYS A 6 12.56 -0.32 -15.99
C CYS A 6 11.54 -1.38 -15.60
N ALA A 7 11.53 -2.50 -16.31
CA ALA A 7 10.58 -3.57 -16.04
C ALA A 7 10.88 -4.43 -14.82
N ALA A 8 12.04 -4.25 -14.19
CA ALA A 8 12.41 -4.93 -12.95
C ALA A 8 12.18 -4.03 -11.73
N CYS A 9 12.66 -2.78 -11.77
CA CYS A 9 12.69 -1.88 -10.61
C CYS A 9 11.83 -0.61 -10.75
N ALA A 10 11.16 -0.40 -11.89
CA ALA A 10 10.36 0.79 -12.21
C ALA A 10 11.13 2.12 -12.25
N ALA A 11 12.47 2.11 -12.18
CA ALA A 11 13.28 3.33 -12.34
C ALA A 11 13.06 3.98 -13.72
N PRO A 12 13.09 5.33 -13.82
CA PRO A 12 13.04 6.02 -15.11
C PRO A 12 14.19 5.59 -16.02
N LEU A 13 13.91 5.46 -17.31
CA LEU A 13 14.87 5.03 -18.32
C LEU A 13 15.02 6.07 -19.42
N ALA A 14 16.27 6.24 -19.87
CA ALA A 14 16.56 6.92 -21.11
C ALA A 14 15.97 6.17 -22.31
N HIS A 15 15.64 6.89 -23.38
CA HIS A 15 15.04 6.29 -24.57
C HIS A 15 15.94 5.25 -25.27
N ASN A 16 17.25 5.25 -25.03
CA ASN A 16 18.20 4.28 -25.56
C ASN A 16 18.52 3.13 -24.58
N ALA A 17 17.81 3.03 -23.44
CA ALA A 17 18.10 2.02 -22.43
C ALA A 17 18.09 0.58 -22.99
N PRO A 18 18.98 -0.30 -22.49
CA PRO A 18 19.08 -1.69 -22.91
C PRO A 18 17.73 -2.39 -22.91
N ARG A 19 17.46 -3.18 -23.96
CA ARG A 19 16.22 -3.96 -24.08
C ARG A 19 16.52 -5.43 -24.32
N CYS A 20 15.65 -6.29 -23.80
CA CYS A 20 15.65 -7.69 -24.20
C CYS A 20 15.19 -7.79 -25.65
N VAL A 21 16.00 -8.42 -26.51
CA VAL A 21 15.70 -8.58 -27.95
C VAL A 21 14.44 -9.41 -28.21
N ARG A 22 14.06 -10.29 -27.27
CA ARG A 22 12.92 -11.20 -27.41
C ARG A 22 11.59 -10.59 -26.99
N CYS A 23 11.59 -9.80 -25.92
CA CYS A 23 10.36 -9.21 -25.35
C CYS A 23 10.31 -7.68 -25.41
N TRP A 24 11.35 -7.05 -25.97
CA TRP A 24 11.49 -5.60 -26.17
C TRP A 24 11.35 -4.75 -24.90
N THR A 25 11.36 -5.42 -23.76
CA THR A 25 11.26 -4.83 -22.44
C THR A 25 12.60 -4.21 -22.05
N ARG A 26 12.57 -3.03 -21.42
CA ARG A 26 13.76 -2.23 -21.10
C ARG A 26 14.18 -2.32 -19.64
N TYR A 27 15.48 -2.17 -19.40
CA TYR A 27 16.11 -2.26 -18.07
C TYR A 27 17.11 -1.13 -17.85
N CYS A 28 17.34 -0.75 -16.60
CA CYS A 28 18.35 0.27 -16.25
C CYS A 28 19.78 -0.27 -16.36
N ASP A 29 19.97 -1.56 -16.08
CA ASP A 29 21.26 -2.23 -16.10
C ASP A 29 21.11 -3.75 -16.31
N ALA A 30 22.25 -4.44 -16.45
CA ALA A 30 22.31 -5.89 -16.59
C ALA A 30 21.84 -6.64 -15.33
N THR A 31 21.92 -6.03 -14.15
CA THR A 31 21.47 -6.63 -12.89
C THR A 31 19.96 -6.80 -12.89
N CYS A 32 19.22 -5.75 -13.25
CA CYS A 32 17.77 -5.76 -13.41
C CYS A 32 17.31 -6.72 -14.52
N GLN A 33 18.08 -6.81 -15.60
CA GLN A 33 17.82 -7.78 -16.66
C GLN A 33 17.97 -9.23 -16.15
N HIS A 34 19.06 -9.55 -15.46
CA HIS A 34 19.31 -10.88 -14.93
C HIS A 34 18.36 -11.27 -13.80
N ASP A 35 17.99 -10.34 -12.91
CA ASP A 35 16.97 -10.58 -11.88
C ASP A 35 15.61 -10.88 -12.51
N HIS A 36 15.20 -10.12 -13.52
CA HIS A 36 13.99 -10.41 -14.30
C HIS A 36 14.04 -11.80 -14.93
N TRP A 37 15.21 -12.24 -15.40
CA TRP A 37 15.38 -13.59 -15.97
C TRP A 37 15.29 -14.69 -14.92
N ARG A 38 15.99 -14.52 -13.79
CA ARG A 38 15.98 -15.44 -12.65
C ARG A 38 14.57 -15.67 -12.10
N ARG A 39 13.73 -14.63 -12.07
CA ARG A 39 12.32 -14.71 -11.65
C ARG A 39 11.40 -15.40 -12.68
N GLY A 40 11.94 -15.86 -13.80
CA GLY A 40 11.21 -16.58 -14.85
C GLY A 40 10.78 -15.68 -16.00
N HIS A 41 11.72 -15.27 -16.85
CA HIS A 41 11.51 -14.36 -17.99
C HIS A 41 10.22 -14.62 -18.79
N LYS A 42 9.99 -15.85 -19.25
CA LYS A 42 8.81 -16.15 -20.09
C LYS A 42 7.49 -15.89 -19.36
N GLN A 43 7.42 -16.24 -18.08
CA GLN A 43 6.23 -16.05 -17.27
C GLN A 43 6.04 -14.57 -16.90
N MET A 44 7.12 -13.92 -16.47
CA MET A 44 7.11 -12.52 -16.07
C MET A 44 6.83 -11.58 -17.24
N CYS A 45 7.48 -11.79 -18.39
CA CYS A 45 7.18 -11.05 -19.62
C CYS A 45 5.71 -11.20 -20.03
N LYS A 46 5.15 -12.42 -19.97
CA LYS A 46 3.73 -12.65 -20.29
C LYS A 46 2.80 -11.92 -19.31
N LYS A 47 3.13 -11.90 -18.01
CA LYS A 47 2.37 -11.15 -16.98
C LYS A 47 2.42 -9.65 -17.23
N ILE A 48 3.60 -9.09 -17.50
CA ILE A 48 3.78 -7.67 -17.80
C ILE A 48 3.01 -7.28 -19.06
N HIS A 49 3.11 -8.08 -20.13
CA HIS A 49 2.40 -7.79 -21.38
C HIS A 49 0.89 -7.85 -21.19
N ARG A 50 0.36 -8.86 -20.48
CA ARG A 50 -1.07 -8.92 -20.11
C ARG A 50 -1.51 -7.73 -19.24
N GLY A 51 -0.61 -7.21 -18.41
CA GLY A 51 -0.86 -6.08 -17.52
C GLY A 51 -0.77 -4.70 -18.19
N GLY A 52 -0.67 -4.62 -19.52
CA GLY A 52 -0.57 -3.34 -20.24
C GLY A 52 0.86 -2.82 -20.41
N ASN A 53 1.86 -3.72 -20.47
CA ASN A 53 3.30 -3.42 -20.49
C ASN A 53 3.86 -2.97 -19.13
N ALA A 54 5.17 -2.74 -19.04
CA ALA A 54 5.87 -2.55 -17.77
C ALA A 54 5.36 -1.36 -16.96
N GLU A 55 5.04 -0.26 -17.62
CA GLU A 55 4.53 0.95 -16.96
C GLU A 55 3.17 0.70 -16.29
N GLN A 56 2.18 0.23 -17.04
CA GLN A 56 0.85 -0.08 -16.51
C GLN A 56 0.90 -1.24 -15.50
N TYR A 57 1.72 -2.26 -15.73
CA TYR A 57 1.90 -3.38 -14.80
C TYR A 57 2.42 -2.89 -13.44
N ASN A 58 3.43 -2.01 -13.44
CA ASN A 58 4.00 -1.45 -12.23
C ASN A 58 3.01 -0.50 -11.53
N ALA A 59 2.29 0.33 -12.28
CA ALA A 59 1.23 1.18 -11.74
C ALA A 59 0.12 0.35 -11.08
N ASN A 60 -0.36 -0.70 -11.75
CA ASN A 60 -1.37 -1.61 -11.21
C ASN A 60 -0.88 -2.39 -9.99
N LYS A 61 0.41 -2.76 -9.96
CA LYS A 61 1.02 -3.41 -8.81
C LYS A 61 1.04 -2.47 -7.60
N LYS A 62 1.50 -1.23 -7.78
CA LYS A 62 1.46 -0.19 -6.74
C LYS A 62 0.04 0.09 -6.28
N TYR A 63 -0.92 0.16 -7.20
CA TYR A 63 -2.33 0.34 -6.88
C TYR A 63 -2.86 -0.84 -6.03
N LYS A 64 -2.55 -2.08 -6.39
CA LYS A 64 -2.94 -3.27 -5.59
C LYS A 64 -2.30 -3.28 -4.21
N GLU A 65 -1.04 -2.87 -4.11
CA GLU A 65 -0.34 -2.71 -2.83
C GLU A 65 -1.01 -1.63 -1.98
N ALA A 66 -1.39 -0.49 -2.55
CA ALA A 66 -2.17 0.53 -1.85
C ALA A 66 -3.58 0.03 -1.47
N ASN A 67 -4.23 -0.75 -2.33
CA ASN A 67 -5.58 -1.26 -2.11
C ASN A 67 -5.67 -2.29 -0.97
N ARG A 68 -4.54 -2.85 -0.52
CA ARG A 68 -4.51 -3.76 0.64
C ARG A 68 -4.93 -3.07 1.93
N PHE A 69 -4.67 -1.76 2.05
CA PHE A 69 -5.06 -0.97 3.22
C PHE A 69 -6.56 -0.74 3.25
N ILE A 70 -7.18 -0.51 2.09
CA ILE A 70 -8.63 -0.41 1.95
C ILE A 70 -9.30 -1.76 2.26
N ALA A 71 -8.71 -2.87 1.81
CA ALA A 71 -9.20 -4.20 2.18
C ALA A 71 -9.14 -4.45 3.70
N ALA A 72 -8.04 -4.06 4.35
CA ALA A 72 -7.90 -4.15 5.81
C ALA A 72 -8.90 -3.23 6.54
N LEU A 73 -9.15 -2.03 6.01
CA LEU A 73 -10.16 -1.11 6.53
C LEU A 73 -11.56 -1.76 6.49
N ASN A 74 -11.94 -2.33 5.35
CA ASN A 74 -13.22 -3.00 5.18
C ASN A 74 -13.35 -4.20 6.12
N LEU A 75 -12.30 -5.02 6.25
CA LEU A 75 -12.30 -6.15 7.20
C LEU A 75 -12.44 -5.67 8.65
N SER A 76 -11.74 -4.60 9.03
CA SER A 76 -11.91 -3.99 10.35
C SER A 76 -13.35 -3.58 10.61
N VAL A 77 -14.00 -2.92 9.63
CA VAL A 77 -15.41 -2.51 9.77
C VAL A 77 -16.33 -3.73 9.92
N SER A 78 -16.07 -4.83 9.20
CA SER A 78 -16.82 -6.07 9.37
C SER A 78 -16.64 -6.69 10.76
N LEU A 79 -15.40 -6.78 11.25
CA LEU A 79 -15.11 -7.26 12.62
C LEU A 79 -15.82 -6.39 13.66
N MET A 80 -15.84 -5.08 13.45
CA MET A 80 -16.55 -4.13 14.31
C MET A 80 -18.05 -4.38 14.36
N HIS A 81 -18.69 -4.71 13.23
CA HIS A 81 -20.11 -5.04 13.18
C HIS A 81 -20.43 -6.41 13.80
N ASN A 82 -19.46 -7.33 13.81
CA ASN A 82 -19.58 -8.63 14.46
C ASN A 82 -19.26 -8.61 15.96
N PHE A 83 -19.00 -7.43 16.54
CA PHE A 83 -18.56 -7.24 17.93
C PHE A 83 -17.18 -7.85 18.25
N GLU A 84 -16.38 -8.17 17.22
CA GLU A 84 -15.01 -8.68 17.32
C GLU A 84 -14.02 -7.51 17.49
N HIS A 85 -14.28 -6.63 18.47
CA HIS A 85 -13.59 -5.34 18.63
C HIS A 85 -12.09 -5.49 18.90
N ALA A 86 -11.69 -6.50 19.68
CA ALA A 86 -10.28 -6.75 19.97
C ALA A 86 -9.49 -7.13 18.70
N GLU A 87 -10.06 -7.98 17.85
CA GLU A 87 -9.43 -8.37 16.57
C GLU A 87 -9.36 -7.19 15.60
N ALA A 88 -10.42 -6.37 15.54
CA ALA A 88 -10.43 -5.15 14.75
C ALA A 88 -9.30 -4.20 15.17
N CYS A 89 -9.09 -4.00 16.48
CA CYS A 89 -8.01 -3.17 17.02
C CYS A 89 -6.60 -3.72 16.67
N VAL A 90 -6.39 -5.03 16.82
CA VAL A 90 -5.11 -5.66 16.49
C VAL A 90 -4.80 -5.51 14.99
N LEU A 91 -5.79 -5.79 14.14
CA LEU A 91 -5.65 -5.65 12.69
C LEU A 91 -5.34 -4.21 12.29
N THR A 92 -6.11 -3.24 12.78
CA THR A 92 -5.93 -1.82 12.44
C THR A 92 -4.61 -1.28 12.94
N ARG A 93 -4.21 -1.56 14.19
CA ARG A 93 -2.92 -1.11 14.74
C ARG A 93 -1.74 -1.60 13.90
N LYS A 94 -1.72 -2.88 13.53
CA LYS A 94 -0.69 -3.45 12.63
C LYS A 94 -0.70 -2.79 11.26
N THR A 95 -1.89 -2.53 10.72
CA THR A 95 -2.06 -1.96 9.38
C THR A 95 -1.61 -0.49 9.32
N ILE A 96 -1.87 0.29 10.37
CA ILE A 96 -1.44 1.70 10.48
C ILE A 96 0.09 1.81 10.37
N SER A 97 0.84 0.96 11.07
CA SER A 97 2.32 1.00 11.00
C SER A 97 2.84 0.86 9.57
N ALA A 98 2.23 -0.01 8.76
CA ALA A 98 2.59 -0.18 7.35
C ALA A 98 2.07 0.98 6.48
N ALA A 99 0.86 1.48 6.74
CA ALA A 99 0.28 2.58 5.98
C ALA A 99 1.07 3.89 6.15
N VAL A 100 1.53 4.19 7.36
CA VAL A 100 2.40 5.35 7.65
C VAL A 100 3.68 5.30 6.82
N LEU A 101 4.33 4.14 6.73
CA LEU A 101 5.59 3.98 6.00
C LEU A 101 5.43 4.12 4.49
N GLU A 102 4.30 3.68 3.93
CA GLU A 102 4.11 3.57 2.48
C GLU A 102 3.32 4.72 1.86
N LEU A 103 2.28 5.19 2.55
CA LEU A 103 1.38 6.23 2.08
C LEU A 103 1.69 7.58 2.73
N GLY A 104 2.36 7.56 3.88
CA GLY A 104 2.55 8.73 4.71
C GLY A 104 1.47 8.88 5.77
N GLU A 105 1.82 9.71 6.73
CA GLU A 105 1.08 9.91 7.97
C GLU A 105 -0.25 10.66 7.76
N ASP A 106 -0.29 11.59 6.79
CA ASP A 106 -1.45 12.44 6.48
C ASP A 106 -2.33 11.88 5.34
N HIS A 107 -2.00 10.71 4.79
CA HIS A 107 -2.78 10.11 3.71
C HIS A 107 -4.17 9.68 4.20
N GLU A 108 -5.21 9.92 3.39
CA GLU A 108 -6.62 9.65 3.72
C GLU A 108 -6.83 8.24 4.31
N THR A 109 -6.29 7.21 3.66
CA THR A 109 -6.38 5.82 4.14
C THR A 109 -5.72 5.60 5.51
N THR A 110 -4.58 6.26 5.79
CA THR A 110 -3.91 6.20 7.10
C THR A 110 -4.82 6.80 8.18
N LEU A 111 -5.45 7.94 7.88
CA LEU A 111 -6.38 8.61 8.79
C LEU A 111 -7.65 7.78 9.04
N LEU A 112 -8.21 7.14 8.01
CA LEU A 112 -9.38 6.25 8.14
C LEU A 112 -9.07 5.03 9.02
N LEU A 113 -7.89 4.42 8.88
CA LEU A 113 -7.46 3.30 9.72
C LEU A 113 -7.32 3.72 11.19
N ARG A 114 -6.77 4.92 11.45
CA ARG A 114 -6.70 5.49 12.81
C ARG A 114 -8.10 5.70 13.39
N HIS A 115 -9.03 6.22 12.60
CA HIS A 115 -10.43 6.36 13.03
C HIS A 115 -11.05 5.01 13.41
N GLN A 116 -10.83 3.96 12.62
CA GLN A 116 -11.33 2.62 12.94
C GLN A 116 -10.72 2.03 14.21
N LEU A 117 -9.41 2.21 14.43
CA LEU A 117 -8.77 1.80 15.68
C LEU A 117 -9.45 2.49 16.88
N CYS A 118 -9.73 3.79 16.76
CA CYS A 118 -10.39 4.54 17.82
C CYS A 118 -11.81 4.03 18.10
N GLN A 119 -12.58 3.72 17.06
CA GLN A 119 -13.90 3.11 17.23
C GLN A 119 -13.82 1.74 17.91
N GLY A 120 -12.85 0.90 17.52
CA GLY A 120 -12.63 -0.41 18.13
C GLY A 120 -12.28 -0.33 19.60
N LEU A 121 -11.41 0.62 19.96
CA LEU A 121 -11.06 0.85 21.36
C LEU A 121 -12.31 1.28 22.13
N ILE A 122 -13.07 2.28 21.66
CA ILE A 122 -14.26 2.81 22.36
C ILE A 122 -15.35 1.74 22.56
N ARG A 123 -15.59 0.91 21.54
CA ARG A 123 -16.69 -0.09 21.58
C ARG A 123 -16.28 -1.42 22.22
N GLY A 124 -14.99 -1.70 22.34
CA GLY A 124 -14.46 -2.98 22.82
C GLY A 124 -14.68 -3.31 24.29
N GLY A 125 -15.20 -2.38 25.10
CA GLY A 125 -15.63 -2.61 26.49
C GLY A 125 -14.52 -2.92 27.50
N ALA A 126 -13.38 -3.46 27.08
CA ALA A 126 -12.17 -3.65 27.88
C ALA A 126 -11.18 -2.53 27.56
N GLN A 127 -11.50 -1.32 28.01
CA GLN A 127 -10.59 -0.18 27.85
C GLN A 127 -9.80 0.01 29.14
N THR A 128 -8.48 -0.24 29.08
CA THR A 128 -7.61 0.33 30.10
C THR A 128 -7.55 1.85 29.92
N ARG A 129 -7.16 2.60 30.96
CA ARG A 129 -6.95 4.04 30.85
C ARG A 129 -5.95 4.38 29.72
N ASP A 130 -4.96 3.51 29.53
CA ASP A 130 -3.91 3.69 28.53
C ASP A 130 -4.47 3.48 27.11
N ASP A 131 -5.38 2.51 26.91
CA ASP A 131 -6.08 2.33 25.63
C ASP A 131 -6.92 3.55 25.23
N ILE A 132 -7.53 4.22 26.21
CA ILE A 132 -8.30 5.46 26.00
C ILE A 132 -7.37 6.63 25.70
N ALA A 133 -6.26 6.73 26.42
CA ALA A 133 -5.26 7.77 26.18
C ALA A 133 -4.64 7.64 24.77
N ASP A 134 -4.24 6.44 24.36
CA ASP A 134 -3.77 6.10 23.02
C ASP A 134 -4.80 6.48 21.94
N ALA A 135 -6.08 6.16 22.18
CA ALA A 135 -7.17 6.49 21.27
C ALA A 135 -7.35 8.01 21.14
N LEU A 136 -7.38 8.73 22.27
CA LEU A 136 -7.56 10.18 22.30
C LEU A 136 -6.40 10.92 21.63
N GLU A 137 -5.16 10.53 21.89
CA GLU A 137 -3.99 11.09 21.21
C GLU A 137 -4.08 10.84 19.70
N SER A 138 -4.42 9.63 19.29
CA SER A 138 -4.58 9.28 17.88
C SER A 138 -5.71 10.08 17.20
N ILE A 139 -6.83 10.33 17.87
CA ILE A 139 -7.95 11.15 17.35
C ILE A 139 -7.54 12.61 17.23
N ILE A 140 -6.95 13.18 18.28
CA ILE A 140 -6.57 14.60 18.31
C ILE A 140 -5.54 14.89 17.21
N ASP A 141 -4.55 14.01 17.07
CA ASP A 141 -3.52 14.12 16.06
C ASP A 141 -4.08 13.91 14.64
N ALA A 142 -4.93 12.89 14.42
CA ALA A 142 -5.60 12.68 13.15
C ALA A 142 -6.52 13.85 12.76
N PHE A 143 -7.26 14.43 13.72
CA PHE A 143 -8.16 15.56 13.48
C PHE A 143 -7.37 16.83 13.12
N LYS A 144 -6.28 17.13 13.85
CA LYS A 144 -5.37 18.24 13.52
C LYS A 144 -4.76 18.10 12.13
N ARG A 145 -4.51 16.87 11.68
CA ARG A 145 -4.01 16.58 10.33
C ARG A 145 -5.09 16.73 9.28
N PHE A 146 -6.29 16.21 9.56
CA PHE A 146 -7.43 16.32 8.66
C PHE A 146 -7.80 17.79 8.40
N GLN A 147 -7.86 18.63 9.44
CA GLN A 147 -8.05 20.09 9.29
C GLN A 147 -6.94 20.74 8.46
N ARG A 148 -5.67 20.35 8.67
CA ARG A 148 -4.57 20.89 7.86
C ARG A 148 -4.67 20.56 6.38
N VAL A 149 -5.14 19.35 6.05
CA VAL A 149 -5.20 18.86 4.66
C VAL A 149 -6.48 19.34 3.95
N PHE A 150 -7.60 19.40 4.65
CA PHE A 150 -8.92 19.62 4.04
C PHE A 150 -9.63 20.92 4.44
N GLY A 151 -9.12 21.67 5.43
CA GLY A 151 -9.74 22.90 5.95
C GLY A 151 -10.70 22.63 7.10
#